data_AF-A0AAU7G881-F1
#
_entry.id   AF-A0AAU7G881-F1
#
_cell.length_a   1.000
_cell.length_b   1.000
_cell.length_c   1.000
_cell.angle_alpha   90.00
_cell.angle_beta   90.00
_cell.angle_gamma   90.00
#
_symmetry.space_group_name_H-M   'P 1'
#
loop_
_entity.id
_entity.type
_entity.pdbx_description
1 polymer ?
#
loop_
_entity_poly.entity_id
_entity_poly.type
_entity_poly.pdbx_seq_one_letter_code
_entity_poly.pdbx_strand_id
1 'polypeptide(L)'
;MADEVEEALPRAVALSWGVAERPQRGPKRELSIERIVDTAIGIADSDGLAAVSMSRIASDLGFTTMSLYRYVTSKDDVLALMQDAVCEIPIPAEGEEGEDWRAALRRWAMASIEVIQEHPWYPDIPISGIPLMPNNLAVLDWGLRAMRDLPLTDAEKMSTALLLSSYARAVGVVERDVGRSRGDQAPPQNGEAFTAALAELVTPERFPDLAPLVRSGTYADADGGDDQDDFAFGLERILDGIERYVSARAAGEPVTAFEERPEPIPNDKSVREAAKQRREAEKALREARKREREAIARARERVARGR
;
A
#
# COMPACT_ATOMS: atom_id res chain seq x y z
N MET A 1 -12.37 35.75 4.83
CA MET A 1 -11.70 34.91 3.81
C MET A 1 -10.49 34.19 4.40
N ALA A 2 -9.29 34.79 4.54
CA ALA A 2 -8.11 34.08 5.08
C ALA A 2 -8.29 33.62 6.54
N ASP A 3 -8.74 34.51 7.44
CA ASP A 3 -8.99 34.19 8.86
C ASP A 3 -10.08 33.12 9.05
N GLU A 4 -11.16 33.16 8.25
CA GLU A 4 -12.24 32.16 8.29
C GLU A 4 -11.79 30.79 7.76
N VAL A 5 -10.86 30.76 6.80
CA VAL A 5 -10.26 29.53 6.27
C VAL A 5 -9.26 28.95 7.27
N GLU A 6 -8.47 29.79 7.95
CA GLU A 6 -7.57 29.36 9.01
C GLU A 6 -8.33 28.72 10.18
N GLU A 7 -9.45 29.31 10.61
CA GLU A 7 -10.27 28.81 11.72
C GLU A 7 -11.00 27.49 11.37
N ALA A 8 -11.27 27.24 10.09
CA ALA A 8 -11.97 26.05 9.60
C ALA A 8 -11.06 24.84 9.32
N LEU A 9 -9.73 25.02 9.28
CA LEU A 9 -8.77 23.99 8.90
C LEU A 9 -7.94 23.50 10.08
N PRO A 10 -7.57 22.20 10.12
CA PRO A 10 -6.53 21.74 11.03
C PRO A 10 -5.25 22.56 10.82
N ARG A 11 -4.54 22.91 11.91
CA ARG A 11 -3.39 23.82 11.83
C ARG A 11 -2.30 23.36 10.87
N ALA A 12 -2.01 22.06 10.82
CA ALA A 12 -1.04 21.50 9.86
C ALA A 12 -1.44 21.81 8.40
N VAL A 13 -2.74 21.75 8.09
CA VAL A 13 -3.28 22.09 6.77
C VAL A 13 -3.14 23.59 6.53
N ALA A 14 -3.56 24.43 7.47
CA ALA A 14 -3.41 25.89 7.30
C ALA A 14 -1.94 26.32 7.12
N LEU A 15 -0.99 25.63 7.77
CA LEU A 15 0.45 25.88 7.63
C LEU A 15 1.02 25.45 6.27
N SER A 16 0.59 24.30 5.72
CA SER A 16 1.05 23.83 4.42
C SER A 16 0.56 24.74 3.29
N TRP A 17 -0.68 25.22 3.37
CA TRP A 17 -1.21 26.24 2.46
C TRP A 17 -0.61 27.64 2.64
N GLY A 18 0.18 27.87 3.69
CA GLY A 18 0.74 29.19 4.02
C GLY A 18 -0.32 30.21 4.46
N VAL A 19 -1.51 29.74 4.86
CA VAL A 19 -2.61 30.59 5.36
C VAL A 19 -2.40 30.95 6.83
N ALA A 20 -1.86 30.03 7.64
CA ALA A 20 -1.50 30.31 9.02
C ALA A 20 -0.13 31.01 9.13
N GLU A 21 -0.05 32.03 9.99
CA GLU A 21 1.21 32.73 10.24
C GLU A 21 2.27 31.78 10.81
N ARG A 22 3.36 31.57 10.07
CA ARG A 22 4.55 30.90 10.60
C ARG A 22 5.13 31.79 11.70
N PRO A 23 5.36 31.32 12.94
CA PRO A 23 5.79 32.17 14.05
C PRO A 23 7.05 32.96 13.68
N GLN A 24 6.92 34.27 13.43
CA GLN A 24 7.99 35.17 13.06
C GLN A 24 8.43 36.01 14.25
N ARG A 25 9.70 35.87 14.69
CA ARG A 25 10.56 36.97 15.19
C ARG A 25 11.99 36.48 15.53
N GLY A 26 13.01 37.12 14.94
CA GLY A 26 14.44 37.03 15.31
C GLY A 26 15.42 36.73 14.15
N PRO A 27 16.69 37.21 14.19
CA PRO A 27 17.64 37.07 13.07
C PRO A 27 18.18 35.64 12.93
N LYS A 28 18.13 35.10 11.69
CA LYS A 28 18.56 33.75 11.24
C LYS A 28 18.02 32.58 12.08
N ARG A 29 16.90 31.99 11.62
CA ARG A 29 16.26 30.79 12.19
C ARG A 29 17.22 29.60 12.22
N GLU A 30 17.60 29.16 13.42
CA GLU A 30 18.10 27.81 13.63
C GLU A 30 16.97 26.75 13.65
N LEU A 31 15.69 27.16 13.76
CA LEU A 31 14.54 26.25 13.80
C LEU A 31 13.39 26.77 12.93
N SER A 32 12.82 25.89 12.09
CA SER A 32 11.67 26.17 11.22
C SER A 32 10.81 24.91 11.03
N ILE A 33 9.60 25.05 10.49
CA ILE A 33 8.71 23.89 10.23
C ILE A 33 9.38 22.96 9.21
N GLU A 34 9.97 23.53 8.17
CA GLU A 34 10.68 22.80 7.12
C GLU A 34 11.80 21.95 7.74
N ARG A 35 12.65 22.56 8.60
CA ARG A 35 13.71 21.81 9.30
C ARG A 35 13.18 20.72 10.24
N ILE A 36 12.03 20.94 10.88
CA ILE A 36 11.38 19.93 11.74
C ILE A 36 10.92 18.75 10.88
N VAL A 37 10.27 19.03 9.75
CA VAL A 37 9.76 18.04 8.81
C VAL A 37 10.90 17.27 8.16
N ASP A 38 11.92 17.95 7.63
CA ASP A 38 13.09 17.34 6.99
C ASP A 38 13.83 16.39 7.97
N THR A 39 13.98 16.81 9.23
CA THR A 39 14.60 15.96 10.26
C THR A 39 13.73 14.74 10.56
N ALA A 40 12.41 14.91 10.63
CA ALA A 40 11.48 13.82 10.89
C ALA A 40 11.45 12.82 9.72
N ILE A 41 11.49 13.29 8.47
CA ILE A 41 11.63 12.47 7.26
C ILE A 41 12.94 11.68 7.33
N GLY A 42 14.07 12.33 7.61
CA GLY A 42 15.37 11.66 7.72
C GLY A 42 15.40 10.55 8.78
N ILE A 43 14.76 10.76 9.94
CA ILE A 43 14.59 9.73 10.97
C ILE A 43 13.72 8.58 10.45
N ALA A 44 12.62 8.89 9.75
CA ALA A 44 11.69 7.89 9.24
C ALA A 44 12.30 7.04 8.11
N ASP A 45 13.10 7.65 7.24
CA ASP A 45 13.82 6.98 6.15
C ASP A 45 14.87 6.01 6.69
N SER A 46 15.61 6.40 7.74
CA SER A 46 16.68 5.55 8.31
C SER A 46 16.18 4.51 9.31
N ASP A 47 15.31 4.93 10.24
CA ASP A 47 14.96 4.17 11.44
C ASP A 47 13.48 3.73 11.44
N GLY A 48 12.72 4.11 10.42
CA GLY A 48 11.29 3.83 10.29
C GLY A 48 10.39 4.80 11.05
N LEU A 49 9.09 4.81 10.69
CA LEU A 49 8.10 5.73 11.24
C LEU A 49 7.98 5.67 12.78
N ALA A 50 8.19 4.49 13.36
CA ALA A 50 8.10 4.27 14.80
C ALA A 50 9.17 5.04 15.59
N ALA A 51 10.33 5.33 14.98
CA ALA A 51 11.40 6.11 15.60
C ALA A 51 11.09 7.61 15.67
N VAL A 52 10.16 8.08 14.83
CA VAL A 52 9.74 9.49 14.79
C VAL A 52 9.01 9.84 16.08
N SER A 53 9.66 10.65 16.91
CA SER A 53 9.09 11.18 18.15
C SER A 53 9.50 12.63 18.35
N MET A 54 8.66 13.42 19.02
CA MET A 54 8.96 14.82 19.30
C MET A 54 10.29 15.00 20.04
N SER A 55 10.62 14.09 20.95
CA SER A 55 11.90 14.07 21.66
C SER A 55 13.08 13.77 20.76
N ARG A 56 12.94 12.81 19.84
CA ARG A 56 14.02 12.46 18.91
C ARG A 56 14.29 13.60 17.94
N ILE A 57 13.24 14.16 17.33
CA ILE A 57 13.35 15.31 16.41
C ILE A 57 14.03 16.49 17.12
N ALA A 58 13.63 16.78 18.36
CA ALA A 58 14.20 17.89 19.12
C ALA A 58 15.69 17.66 19.43
N SER A 59 16.03 16.44 19.86
CA SER A 59 17.41 16.04 20.13
C SER A 59 18.31 16.19 18.89
N ASP A 60 17.87 15.71 17.74
CA ASP A 60 18.65 15.73 16.49
C ASP A 60 18.83 17.17 15.97
N LEU A 61 17.87 18.07 16.26
CA LEU A 61 17.98 19.50 15.97
C LEU A 61 18.72 20.32 17.04
N GLY A 62 19.06 19.73 18.20
CA GLY A 62 19.70 20.45 19.31
C GLY A 62 18.75 21.37 20.11
N PHE A 63 17.44 21.11 20.07
CA PHE A 63 16.41 21.89 20.77
C PHE A 63 15.66 21.05 21.82
N THR A 64 14.82 21.73 22.61
CA THR A 64 13.87 21.06 23.51
C THR A 64 12.58 20.71 22.78
N THR A 65 11.86 19.67 23.22
CA THR A 65 10.52 19.32 22.70
C THR A 65 9.54 20.48 22.73
N MET A 66 9.54 21.24 23.83
CA MET A 66 8.74 22.47 23.98
C MET A 66 9.06 23.53 22.92
N SER A 67 10.26 23.51 22.34
CA SER A 67 10.62 24.42 21.26
C SER A 67 9.96 24.06 19.94
N LEU A 68 9.75 22.77 19.68
CA LEU A 68 9.06 22.28 18.49
C LEU A 68 7.56 22.59 18.55
N TYR A 69 6.95 22.48 19.73
CA TYR A 69 5.52 22.74 19.93
C TYR A 69 5.08 24.18 19.64
N ARG A 70 6.03 25.11 19.47
CA ARG A 70 5.74 26.47 18.97
C ARG A 70 5.41 26.50 17.48
N TYR A 71 5.85 25.50 16.73
CA TYR A 71 5.72 25.40 15.28
C TYR A 71 4.62 24.41 14.86
N VAL A 72 4.51 23.29 15.57
CA VAL A 72 3.55 22.21 15.33
C VAL A 72 2.79 21.89 16.60
N THR A 73 1.48 21.61 16.55
CA THR A 73 0.69 21.42 17.78
C THR A 73 0.69 19.98 18.29
N SER A 74 1.00 19.02 17.42
CA SER A 74 0.98 17.60 17.76
C SER A 74 2.02 16.80 16.96
N LYS A 75 2.24 15.53 17.34
CA LYS A 75 2.99 14.59 16.50
C LYS A 75 2.24 14.33 15.19
N ASP A 76 0.92 14.26 15.23
CA ASP A 76 0.09 13.99 14.05
C ASP A 76 0.21 15.11 13.01
N ASP A 77 0.38 16.36 13.44
CA ASP A 77 0.68 17.49 12.55
C ASP A 77 2.00 17.27 11.81
N VAL A 78 3.04 16.81 12.52
CA VAL A 78 4.35 16.50 11.91
C VAL A 78 4.18 15.37 10.91
N LEU A 79 3.46 14.30 11.25
CA LEU A 79 3.21 13.19 10.33
C LEU A 79 2.47 13.65 9.07
N ALA A 80 1.44 14.50 9.20
CA ALA A 80 0.71 15.02 8.06
C ALA A 80 1.57 15.94 7.18
N LEU A 81 2.44 16.77 7.78
CA LEU A 81 3.38 17.61 7.06
C LEU A 81 4.49 16.80 6.38
N MET A 82 4.98 15.73 7.01
CA MET A 82 5.93 14.79 6.39
C MET A 82 5.30 14.15 5.15
N GLN A 83 4.04 13.70 5.25
CA GLN A 83 3.32 13.08 4.16
C GLN A 83 3.15 14.04 2.97
N ASP A 84 2.84 15.31 3.22
CA ASP A 84 2.71 16.31 2.15
C ASP A 84 4.07 16.71 1.55
N ALA A 85 5.10 16.84 2.38
CA ALA A 85 6.43 17.22 1.91
C ALA A 85 7.02 16.21 0.92
N VAL A 86 6.85 14.91 1.16
CA VAL A 86 7.33 13.87 0.21
C VAL A 86 6.49 13.76 -1.06
N CYS A 87 5.30 14.37 -1.09
CA CYS A 87 4.51 14.53 -2.31
C CYS A 87 4.95 15.74 -3.17
N GLU A 88 5.97 16.51 -2.75
CA GLU A 88 6.58 17.57 -3.57
C GLU A 88 7.45 16.94 -4.67
N ILE A 89 6.77 16.35 -5.67
CA ILE A 89 7.40 15.66 -6.79
C ILE A 89 7.39 16.50 -8.07
N PRO A 90 8.29 16.22 -9.04
CA PRO A 90 8.23 16.85 -10.35
C PRO A 90 6.93 16.50 -11.09
N ILE A 91 6.06 17.48 -11.28
CA ILE A 91 4.83 17.35 -12.09
C ILE A 91 5.11 17.92 -13.48
N PRO A 92 4.92 17.14 -14.57
CA PRO A 92 5.16 17.63 -15.93
C PRO A 92 4.29 18.85 -16.26
N ALA A 93 4.80 19.80 -17.04
CA ALA A 93 4.01 20.93 -17.48
C ALA A 93 2.94 20.49 -18.50
N GLU A 94 1.90 21.31 -18.64
CA GLU A 94 0.84 21.04 -19.62
C GLU A 94 1.43 20.97 -21.04
N GLY A 95 1.09 19.90 -21.76
CA GLY A 95 1.60 19.63 -23.12
C GLY A 95 2.89 18.79 -23.18
N GLU A 96 3.64 18.62 -22.08
CA GLU A 96 4.83 17.74 -22.05
C GLU A 96 4.47 16.24 -22.03
N GLU A 97 3.20 15.93 -21.75
CA GLU A 97 2.70 14.56 -21.64
C GLU A 97 2.23 13.97 -22.97
N GLY A 98 2.07 14.80 -24.00
CA GLY A 98 1.36 14.40 -25.22
C GLY A 98 -0.15 14.22 -24.98
N GLU A 99 -0.86 13.79 -26.02
CA GLU A 99 -2.34 13.67 -25.99
C GLU A 99 -2.84 12.32 -25.44
N ASP A 100 -1.95 11.37 -25.15
CA ASP A 100 -2.33 10.04 -24.68
C ASP A 100 -2.59 10.02 -23.17
N TRP A 101 -3.87 10.08 -22.80
CA TRP A 101 -4.35 9.96 -21.43
C TRP A 101 -3.81 8.70 -20.72
N ARG A 102 -3.60 7.60 -21.45
CA ARG A 102 -3.12 6.34 -20.88
C ARG A 102 -1.65 6.48 -20.45
N ALA A 103 -0.82 7.09 -21.30
CA ALA A 103 0.57 7.39 -20.96
C ALA A 103 0.71 8.40 -19.81
N ALA A 104 -0.20 9.37 -19.72
CA ALA A 104 -0.22 10.34 -18.62
C ALA A 104 -0.59 9.67 -17.29
N LEU A 105 -1.67 8.86 -17.25
CA LEU A 105 -2.07 8.12 -16.04
C LEU A 105 -1.02 7.09 -15.60
N ARG A 106 -0.31 6.45 -16.55
CA ARG A 106 0.81 5.57 -16.24
C ARG A 106 1.93 6.32 -15.51
N ARG A 107 2.36 7.47 -16.04
CA ARG A 107 3.38 8.32 -15.41
C ARG A 107 2.96 8.79 -14.02
N TRP A 108 1.71 9.20 -13.87
CA TRP A 108 1.16 9.59 -12.59
C TRP A 108 1.15 8.44 -11.56
N ALA A 109 0.74 7.23 -11.97
CA ALA A 109 0.77 6.05 -11.11
C ALA A 109 2.19 5.64 -10.72
N MET A 110 3.15 5.71 -11.66
CA MET A 110 4.58 5.45 -11.41
C MET A 110 5.17 6.45 -10.40
N ALA A 111 4.91 7.74 -10.58
CA ALA A 111 5.40 8.74 -9.63
C ALA A 111 4.80 8.55 -8.22
N SER A 112 3.56 8.06 -8.13
CA SER A 112 2.92 7.74 -6.86
C SER A 112 3.57 6.55 -6.13
N ILE A 113 4.07 5.55 -6.86
CA ILE A 113 4.78 4.41 -6.27
C ILE A 113 6.23 4.78 -5.93
N GLU A 114 6.89 5.61 -6.74
CA GLU A 114 8.24 6.12 -6.47
C GLU A 114 8.33 6.81 -5.11
N VAL A 115 7.34 7.64 -4.75
CA VAL A 115 7.26 8.25 -3.40
C VAL A 115 7.27 7.19 -2.29
N ILE A 116 6.57 6.06 -2.48
CA ILE A 116 6.50 4.99 -1.48
C ILE A 116 7.80 4.18 -1.44
N GLN A 117 8.46 4.01 -2.59
CA GLN A 117 9.74 3.32 -2.69
C GLN A 117 10.86 4.15 -2.02
N GLU A 118 10.88 5.47 -2.25
CA GLU A 118 11.82 6.39 -1.62
C GLU A 118 11.52 6.58 -0.12
N HIS A 119 10.24 6.59 0.26
CA HIS A 119 9.79 6.78 1.63
C HIS A 119 8.89 5.64 2.12
N PRO A 120 9.44 4.46 2.48
CA PRO A 120 8.64 3.26 2.79
C PRO A 120 7.74 3.37 4.03
N TRP A 121 7.91 4.42 4.83
CA TRP A 121 7.04 4.75 5.96
C TRP A 121 5.76 5.49 5.55
N TYR A 122 5.70 6.07 4.35
CA TYR A 122 4.54 6.81 3.84
C TYR A 122 3.21 6.08 4.02
N PRO A 123 3.10 4.77 3.67
CA PRO A 123 1.83 4.07 3.82
C PRO A 123 1.44 3.71 5.26
N ASP A 124 2.35 3.86 6.23
CA ASP A 124 2.08 3.59 7.65
C ASP A 124 1.36 4.76 8.34
N ILE A 125 1.35 5.95 7.71
CA ILE A 125 0.55 7.09 8.17
C ILE A 125 -0.92 6.83 7.78
N PRO A 126 -1.85 6.79 8.75
CA PRO A 126 -3.27 6.55 8.47
C PRO A 126 -3.87 7.67 7.62
N ILE A 127 -4.73 7.29 6.68
CA ILE A 127 -5.54 8.26 5.93
C ILE A 127 -6.67 8.74 6.84
N SER A 128 -6.50 9.91 7.45
CA SER A 128 -7.48 10.54 8.32
C SER A 128 -8.24 11.64 7.58
N GLY A 129 -9.32 11.26 6.88
CA GLY A 129 -10.21 12.20 6.19
C GLY A 129 -9.84 12.50 4.74
N ILE A 130 -10.41 13.58 4.20
CA ILE A 130 -10.13 14.03 2.82
C ILE A 130 -8.71 14.62 2.80
N PRO A 131 -7.85 14.24 1.84
CA PRO A 131 -6.55 14.86 1.69
C PRO A 131 -6.71 16.35 1.35
N LEU A 132 -6.25 17.22 2.26
CA LEU A 132 -6.34 18.68 2.10
C LEU A 132 -4.99 19.34 1.87
N MET A 133 -3.91 18.57 1.82
CA MET A 133 -2.56 19.13 1.76
C MET A 133 -2.16 19.49 0.31
N PRO A 134 -1.47 20.62 0.09
CA PRO A 134 -1.27 21.23 -1.23
C PRO A 134 -0.48 20.35 -2.21
N ASN A 135 0.60 19.70 -1.78
CA ASN A 135 1.40 18.87 -2.69
C ASN A 135 0.62 17.61 -3.08
N ASN A 136 -0.04 16.97 -2.12
CA ASN A 136 -0.89 15.82 -2.41
C ASN A 136 -2.07 16.20 -3.34
N LEU A 137 -2.64 17.40 -3.21
CA LEU A 137 -3.67 17.90 -4.11
C LEU A 137 -3.12 18.25 -5.50
N ALA A 138 -1.88 18.76 -5.60
CA ALA A 138 -1.22 18.97 -6.88
C ALA A 138 -0.99 17.66 -7.63
N VAL A 139 -0.57 16.60 -6.92
CA VAL A 139 -0.46 15.25 -7.50
C VAL A 139 -1.81 14.71 -7.93
N LEU A 140 -2.89 14.93 -7.16
CA LEU A 140 -4.24 14.55 -7.58
C LEU A 140 -4.71 15.33 -8.82
N ASP A 141 -4.47 16.65 -8.85
CA ASP A 141 -4.82 17.52 -9.98
C ASP A 141 -4.09 17.08 -11.26
N TRP A 142 -2.83 16.66 -11.15
CA TRP A 142 -2.10 16.04 -12.24
C TRP A 142 -2.82 14.81 -12.81
N GLY A 143 -3.27 13.88 -11.96
CA GLY A 143 -4.05 12.72 -12.41
C GLY A 143 -5.38 13.12 -13.08
N LEU A 144 -6.08 14.12 -12.53
CA LEU A 144 -7.33 14.65 -13.09
C LEU A 144 -7.12 15.34 -14.44
N ARG A 145 -5.99 16.04 -14.62
CA ARG A 145 -5.60 16.66 -15.89
C ARG A 145 -5.52 15.63 -17.01
N ALA A 146 -4.95 14.45 -16.75
CA ALA A 146 -4.87 13.36 -17.73
C ALA A 146 -6.25 12.86 -18.20
N MET A 147 -7.30 13.07 -17.40
CA MET A 147 -8.66 12.63 -17.70
C MET A 147 -9.59 13.78 -18.14
N ARG A 148 -9.05 14.99 -18.32
CA ARG A 148 -9.85 16.21 -18.55
C ARG A 148 -10.86 16.05 -19.68
N ASP A 149 -10.40 15.55 -20.82
CA ASP A 149 -11.17 15.46 -22.06
C ASP A 149 -11.87 14.10 -22.25
N LEU A 150 -11.77 13.20 -21.27
CA LEU A 150 -12.48 11.93 -21.30
C LEU A 150 -13.98 12.14 -21.05
N PRO A 151 -14.88 11.35 -21.68
CA PRO A 151 -16.33 11.39 -21.50
C PRO A 151 -16.76 10.76 -20.15
N LEU A 152 -16.11 11.19 -19.07
CA LEU A 152 -16.34 10.79 -17.69
C LEU A 152 -16.92 11.96 -16.90
N THR A 153 -17.81 11.66 -15.97
CA THR A 153 -18.25 12.60 -14.93
C THR A 153 -17.14 12.84 -13.92
N ASP A 154 -17.21 13.93 -13.16
CA ASP A 154 -16.22 14.24 -12.12
C ASP A 154 -16.14 13.12 -11.06
N ALA A 155 -17.25 12.49 -10.74
CA ALA A 155 -17.29 11.34 -9.84
C ALA A 155 -16.56 10.11 -10.42
N GLU A 156 -16.69 9.85 -11.71
CA GLU A 156 -15.97 8.77 -12.42
C GLU A 156 -14.46 9.07 -12.51
N LYS A 157 -14.08 10.34 -12.77
CA LYS A 157 -12.67 10.78 -12.76
C LYS A 157 -12.04 10.61 -11.37
N MET A 158 -12.72 11.06 -10.32
CA MET A 158 -12.27 10.86 -8.93
C MET A 158 -12.18 9.39 -8.56
N SER A 159 -13.15 8.57 -8.96
CA SER A 159 -13.13 7.11 -8.70
C SER A 159 -11.96 6.43 -9.43
N THR A 160 -11.64 6.88 -10.64
CA THR A 160 -10.50 6.39 -11.42
C THR A 160 -9.18 6.77 -10.75
N ALA A 161 -9.04 8.01 -10.29
CA ALA A 161 -7.86 8.44 -9.52
C ALA A 161 -7.70 7.63 -8.22
N LEU A 162 -8.79 7.43 -7.47
CA LEU A 162 -8.78 6.61 -6.25
C LEU A 162 -8.39 5.15 -6.53
N LEU A 163 -8.87 4.56 -7.63
CA LEU A 163 -8.52 3.20 -8.02
C LEU A 163 -7.01 3.06 -8.27
N LEU A 164 -6.44 3.93 -9.10
CA LEU A 164 -5.04 3.89 -9.49
C LEU A 164 -4.11 4.21 -8.31
N SER A 165 -4.41 5.25 -7.52
CA SER A 165 -3.63 5.58 -6.32
C SER A 165 -3.71 4.47 -5.26
N SER A 166 -4.86 3.81 -5.10
CA SER A 166 -4.99 2.66 -4.19
C SER A 166 -4.18 1.47 -4.66
N TYR A 167 -4.14 1.22 -5.97
CA TYR A 167 -3.29 0.18 -6.56
C TYR A 167 -1.81 0.47 -6.34
N ALA A 168 -1.34 1.68 -6.68
CA ALA A 168 0.05 2.10 -6.43
C ALA A 168 0.43 1.97 -4.95
N ARG A 169 -0.45 2.39 -4.04
CA ARG A 169 -0.24 2.23 -2.59
C ARG A 169 -0.14 0.76 -2.17
N ALA A 170 -1.03 -0.10 -2.66
CA ALA A 170 -1.03 -1.51 -2.32
C ALA A 170 0.25 -2.21 -2.79
N VAL A 171 0.68 -1.94 -4.03
CA VAL A 171 1.92 -2.49 -4.57
C VAL A 171 3.13 -1.98 -3.79
N GLY A 172 3.24 -0.67 -3.54
CA GLY A 172 4.37 -0.12 -2.79
C GLY A 172 4.49 -0.69 -1.38
N VAL A 173 3.37 -1.00 -0.71
CA VAL A 173 3.38 -1.71 0.59
C VAL A 173 3.91 -3.12 0.45
N VAL A 174 3.45 -3.88 -0.56
CA VAL A 174 3.91 -5.25 -0.79
C VAL A 174 5.40 -5.28 -1.12
N GLU A 175 5.86 -4.42 -2.04
CA GLU A 175 7.28 -4.32 -2.43
C GLU A 175 8.17 -3.99 -1.23
N ARG A 176 7.77 -3.02 -0.40
CA ARG A 176 8.47 -2.71 0.84
C ARG A 176 8.56 -3.92 1.77
N ASP A 177 7.45 -4.61 2.01
CA ASP A 177 7.40 -5.72 2.97
C ASP A 177 8.22 -6.93 2.47
N VAL A 178 8.20 -7.18 1.16
CA VAL A 178 9.05 -8.17 0.49
C VAL A 178 10.52 -7.77 0.56
N GLY A 179 10.85 -6.51 0.27
CA GLY A 179 12.22 -5.98 0.36
C GLY A 179 12.82 -6.11 1.75
N ARG A 180 12.06 -5.77 2.80
CA ARG A 180 12.44 -5.99 4.20
C ARG A 180 12.68 -7.46 4.52
N SER A 181 11.89 -8.35 3.91
CA SER A 181 11.99 -9.80 4.07
C SER A 181 13.12 -10.44 3.25
N ARG A 182 13.86 -9.67 2.43
CA ARG A 182 15.04 -10.13 1.67
C ARG A 182 16.37 -9.62 2.27
N GLY A 183 16.35 -8.70 3.25
CA GLY A 183 17.56 -8.16 3.89
C GLY A 183 18.20 -9.09 4.94
N ASP A 184 19.39 -8.73 5.44
CA ASP A 184 20.24 -9.53 6.36
C ASP A 184 19.57 -10.00 7.68
N GLN A 185 18.40 -9.47 8.02
CA GLN A 185 17.62 -9.84 9.21
C GLN A 185 16.38 -10.69 8.89
N ALA A 186 16.22 -11.13 7.64
CA ALA A 186 15.08 -11.92 7.22
C ALA A 186 15.03 -13.30 7.92
N PRO A 187 13.86 -13.76 8.37
CA PRO A 187 13.71 -15.15 8.78
C PRO A 187 13.98 -16.07 7.58
N PRO A 188 14.38 -17.34 7.79
CA PRO A 188 14.77 -18.29 6.72
C PRO A 188 13.62 -18.76 5.81
N GLN A 189 12.56 -17.97 5.68
CA GLN A 189 11.30 -18.24 4.98
C GLN A 189 11.37 -18.01 3.47
N ASN A 190 12.52 -17.57 2.93
CA ASN A 190 12.68 -17.28 1.50
C ASN A 190 13.83 -18.09 0.85
N GLY A 191 14.30 -19.16 1.50
CA GLY A 191 15.38 -20.01 0.97
C GLY A 191 14.86 -21.30 0.34
N GLU A 192 15.74 -22.02 -0.37
CA GLU A 192 15.43 -23.32 -1.02
C GLU A 192 14.72 -24.32 -0.09
N ALA A 193 15.07 -24.32 1.20
CA ALA A 193 14.44 -25.16 2.21
C ALA A 193 12.95 -24.83 2.45
N PHE A 194 12.56 -23.56 2.39
CA PHE A 194 11.16 -23.14 2.49
C PHE A 194 10.39 -23.56 1.23
N THR A 195 10.95 -23.34 0.05
CA THR A 195 10.36 -23.76 -1.23
C THR A 195 10.14 -25.26 -1.29
N ALA A 196 11.13 -26.05 -0.86
CA ALA A 196 11.02 -27.50 -0.78
C ALA A 196 9.93 -27.95 0.21
N ALA A 197 9.87 -27.36 1.41
CA ALA A 197 8.82 -27.65 2.38
C ALA A 197 7.43 -27.26 1.84
N LEU A 198 7.32 -26.15 1.12
CA LEU A 198 6.07 -25.71 0.53
C LEU A 198 5.61 -26.68 -0.58
N ALA A 199 6.52 -27.16 -1.42
CA ALA A 199 6.20 -28.15 -2.45
C ALA A 199 5.67 -29.47 -1.86
N GLU A 200 6.14 -29.88 -0.67
CA GLU A 200 5.58 -31.05 0.03
C GLU A 200 4.18 -30.79 0.62
N LEU A 201 3.92 -29.57 1.09
CA LEU A 201 2.65 -29.22 1.76
C LEU A 201 1.54 -28.85 0.78
N VAL A 202 1.88 -28.31 -0.39
CA VAL A 202 0.94 -27.88 -1.42
C VAL A 202 0.73 -29.01 -2.43
N THR A 203 -0.11 -29.97 -2.04
CA THR A 203 -0.41 -31.14 -2.89
C THR A 203 -1.61 -30.89 -3.82
N PRO A 204 -1.67 -31.52 -5.02
CA PRO A 204 -2.82 -31.41 -5.93
C PRO A 204 -4.17 -31.77 -5.30
N GLU A 205 -4.18 -32.68 -4.34
CA GLU A 205 -5.41 -33.13 -3.69
C GLU A 205 -5.99 -32.06 -2.74
N ARG A 206 -5.14 -31.18 -2.22
CA ARG A 206 -5.54 -30.12 -1.28
C ARG A 206 -5.59 -28.75 -1.94
N PHE A 207 -4.74 -28.53 -2.94
CA PHE A 207 -4.54 -27.28 -3.63
C PHE A 207 -4.38 -27.55 -5.14
N PRO A 208 -5.44 -27.98 -5.84
CA PRO A 208 -5.35 -28.43 -7.22
C PRO A 208 -4.76 -27.37 -8.16
N ASP A 209 -5.09 -26.09 -7.94
CA ASP A 209 -4.69 -24.98 -8.82
C ASP A 209 -3.35 -24.33 -8.40
N LEU A 210 -3.03 -24.34 -7.10
CA LEU A 210 -1.78 -23.75 -6.58
C LEU A 210 -0.60 -24.73 -6.65
N ALA A 211 -0.84 -26.03 -6.50
CA ALA A 211 0.22 -27.03 -6.50
C ALA A 211 1.05 -27.05 -7.80
N PRO A 212 0.47 -26.85 -9.00
CA PRO A 212 1.25 -26.65 -10.22
C PRO A 212 2.17 -25.42 -10.18
N LEU A 213 1.72 -24.29 -9.61
CA LEU A 213 2.50 -23.05 -9.49
C LEU A 213 3.67 -23.16 -8.50
N VAL A 214 3.45 -23.88 -7.39
CA VAL A 214 4.53 -24.16 -6.42
C VAL A 214 5.56 -25.12 -7.01
N ARG A 215 5.13 -26.16 -7.74
CA ARG A 215 6.05 -27.10 -8.38
C ARG A 215 6.86 -26.51 -9.53
N SER A 216 6.31 -25.51 -10.21
CA SER A 216 7.02 -24.81 -11.30
C SER A 216 7.96 -23.72 -10.79
N GLY A 217 8.04 -23.49 -9.47
CA GLY A 217 8.90 -22.45 -8.90
C GLY A 217 8.30 -21.03 -8.94
N THR A 218 7.31 -20.78 -9.82
CA THR A 218 6.65 -19.48 -10.03
C THR A 218 6.11 -18.88 -8.73
N TYR A 219 5.54 -19.69 -7.83
CA TYR A 219 4.94 -19.17 -6.60
C TYR A 219 5.97 -18.60 -5.60
N ALA A 220 7.17 -19.16 -5.56
CA ALA A 220 8.20 -18.81 -4.57
C ALA A 220 9.31 -17.94 -5.17
N ASP A 221 9.19 -17.55 -6.44
CA ASP A 221 10.22 -16.83 -7.19
C ASP A 221 11.59 -17.56 -7.13
N ALA A 222 11.55 -18.89 -6.94
CA ALA A 222 12.70 -19.69 -6.50
C ALA A 222 13.69 -20.01 -7.63
N ASP A 223 13.25 -19.92 -8.89
CA ASP A 223 14.08 -20.13 -10.07
C ASP A 223 14.59 -18.80 -10.67
N GLY A 224 14.38 -17.66 -10.00
CA GLY A 224 14.63 -16.33 -10.58
C GLY A 224 13.80 -16.09 -11.87
N GLY A 225 12.62 -16.72 -11.91
CA GLY A 225 11.87 -17.01 -13.11
C GLY A 225 10.45 -16.46 -13.04
N ASP A 226 10.34 -15.15 -12.82
CA ASP A 226 9.56 -14.29 -13.70
C ASP A 226 10.08 -12.86 -13.54
N ASP A 227 10.73 -12.31 -14.58
CA ASP A 227 10.96 -10.87 -14.76
C ASP A 227 9.62 -10.11 -14.98
N GLN A 228 8.49 -10.73 -14.62
CA GLN A 228 7.18 -10.13 -14.77
C GLN A 228 7.02 -9.05 -13.71
N ASP A 229 7.06 -7.81 -14.20
CA ASP A 229 6.66 -6.64 -13.43
C ASP A 229 5.16 -6.73 -13.13
N ASP A 230 4.82 -7.32 -11.98
CA ASP A 230 3.45 -7.49 -11.48
C ASP A 230 2.73 -6.13 -11.37
N PHE A 231 3.47 -5.08 -11.01
CA PHE A 231 2.95 -3.72 -10.98
C PHE A 231 2.49 -3.29 -12.37
N ALA A 232 3.38 -3.38 -13.36
CA ALA A 232 3.06 -3.03 -14.74
C ALA A 232 1.92 -3.88 -15.28
N PHE A 233 1.91 -5.19 -15.02
CA PHE A 233 0.82 -6.06 -15.44
C PHE A 233 -0.52 -5.58 -14.89
N GLY A 234 -0.64 -5.38 -13.57
CA GLY A 234 -1.91 -4.96 -12.97
C GLY A 234 -2.32 -3.55 -13.37
N LEU A 235 -1.35 -2.62 -13.53
CA LEU A 235 -1.63 -1.27 -14.03
C LEU A 235 -2.20 -1.30 -15.44
N GLU A 236 -1.60 -2.04 -16.36
CA GLU A 236 -2.12 -2.16 -17.72
C GLU A 236 -3.50 -2.83 -17.73
N ARG A 237 -3.76 -3.84 -16.89
CA ARG A 237 -5.11 -4.44 -16.77
C ARG A 237 -6.15 -3.46 -16.26
N ILE A 238 -5.80 -2.59 -15.30
CA ILE A 238 -6.69 -1.53 -14.82
C ILE A 238 -6.97 -0.53 -15.94
N LEU A 239 -5.94 -0.08 -16.65
CA LEU A 239 -6.07 0.86 -17.77
C LEU A 239 -6.89 0.27 -18.94
N ASP A 240 -6.73 -1.02 -19.24
CA ASP A 240 -7.55 -1.74 -20.24
C ASP A 240 -9.04 -1.70 -19.86
N GLY A 241 -9.35 -1.89 -18.57
CA GLY A 241 -10.70 -1.80 -18.04
C GLY A 241 -11.28 -0.38 -18.14
N ILE A 242 -10.49 0.63 -17.79
CA ILE A 242 -10.86 2.06 -17.91
C ILE A 242 -11.10 2.43 -19.37
N GLU A 243 -10.25 2.00 -20.29
CA GLU A 243 -10.39 2.27 -21.72
C GLU A 243 -11.69 1.68 -22.29
N ARG A 244 -12.00 0.43 -21.91
CA ARG A 244 -13.28 -0.20 -22.29
C ARG A 244 -14.48 0.57 -21.73
N TYR A 245 -14.39 1.03 -20.49
CA TYR A 245 -15.41 1.83 -19.83
C TYR A 245 -15.63 3.18 -20.53
N VAL A 246 -14.54 3.92 -20.78
CA VAL A 246 -14.55 5.19 -21.52
C VAL A 246 -15.17 5.02 -22.90
N SER A 247 -14.80 3.93 -23.62
CA SER A 247 -15.36 3.62 -24.93
C SER A 247 -16.87 3.34 -24.87
N ALA A 248 -17.33 2.60 -23.86
CA ALA A 248 -18.75 2.35 -23.64
C ALA A 248 -19.52 3.66 -23.36
N ARG A 249 -18.95 4.55 -22.52
CA ARG A 249 -19.51 5.88 -22.23
C ARG A 249 -19.62 6.74 -23.48
N ALA A 250 -18.57 6.78 -24.30
CA ALA A 250 -18.55 7.51 -25.57
C ALA A 250 -19.63 7.01 -26.54
N ALA A 251 -19.89 5.70 -26.56
CA ALA A 251 -20.92 5.06 -27.38
C ALA A 251 -22.34 5.18 -26.81
N GLY A 252 -22.52 5.73 -25.60
CA GLY A 252 -23.81 5.77 -24.91
C GLY A 252 -24.32 4.40 -24.46
N GLU A 253 -23.42 3.41 -24.32
CA GLU A 253 -23.76 2.07 -23.85
C GLU A 253 -24.12 2.11 -22.35
N PRO A 254 -25.10 1.29 -21.91
CA PRO A 254 -25.38 1.13 -20.50
C PRO A 254 -24.15 0.54 -19.81
N VAL A 255 -23.65 1.27 -18.83
CA VAL A 255 -22.53 0.84 -18.00
C VAL A 255 -23.06 -0.04 -16.88
N THR A 256 -22.44 -1.21 -16.69
CA THR A 256 -22.78 -2.13 -15.61
C THR A 256 -22.35 -1.54 -14.27
N ALA A 257 -23.31 -1.26 -13.38
CA ALA A 257 -23.03 -0.97 -11.98
C ALA A 257 -23.07 -2.29 -11.19
N PHE A 258 -22.17 -2.45 -10.23
CA PHE A 258 -22.21 -3.60 -9.32
C PHE A 258 -23.44 -3.44 -8.40
N GLU A 259 -24.44 -4.32 -8.56
CA GLU A 259 -25.78 -4.10 -8.01
C GLU A 259 -25.90 -4.22 -6.49
N GLU A 260 -25.01 -4.95 -5.77
CA GLU A 260 -25.03 -4.96 -4.30
C GLU A 260 -23.77 -5.61 -3.71
N ARG A 261 -23.14 -4.97 -2.72
CA ARG A 261 -22.06 -5.61 -1.93
C ARG A 261 -22.68 -6.74 -1.11
N PRO A 262 -22.18 -7.99 -1.21
CA PRO A 262 -22.74 -9.09 -0.42
C PRO A 262 -22.67 -8.74 1.07
N GLU A 263 -23.74 -9.06 1.80
CA GLU A 263 -23.77 -8.81 3.23
C GLU A 263 -22.59 -9.51 3.92
N PRO A 264 -21.87 -8.82 4.82
CA PRO A 264 -20.82 -9.46 5.59
C PRO A 264 -21.41 -10.60 6.40
N ILE A 265 -20.67 -11.72 6.51
CA ILE A 265 -21.10 -12.84 7.36
C ILE A 265 -21.37 -12.28 8.76
N PRO A 266 -22.59 -12.46 9.30
CA PRO A 266 -22.93 -11.92 10.62
C PRO A 266 -21.96 -12.44 11.68
N ASN A 267 -21.53 -11.57 12.61
CA ASN A 267 -20.75 -11.96 13.78
C ASN A 267 -21.63 -12.66 14.82
N ASP A 268 -22.26 -13.75 14.40
CA ASP A 268 -23.21 -14.53 15.17
C ASP A 268 -22.51 -15.65 15.94
N LYS A 269 -23.01 -15.95 17.13
CA LYS A 269 -22.44 -17.00 17.99
C LYS A 269 -22.58 -18.39 17.36
N SER A 270 -23.72 -18.70 16.75
CA SER A 270 -23.99 -20.00 16.12
C SER A 270 -23.07 -20.26 14.93
N VAL A 271 -22.79 -19.23 14.12
CA VAL A 271 -21.84 -19.31 12.99
C VAL A 271 -20.43 -19.61 13.50
N ARG A 272 -20.00 -18.96 14.59
CA ARG A 272 -18.69 -19.23 15.22
C ARG A 272 -18.61 -20.64 15.82
N GLU A 273 -19.68 -21.12 16.44
CA GLU A 273 -19.75 -22.48 16.98
C GLU A 273 -19.71 -23.54 15.86
N ALA A 274 -20.48 -23.36 14.78
CA ALA A 274 -20.43 -24.25 13.63
C ALA A 274 -19.04 -24.26 12.97
N ALA A 275 -18.39 -23.09 12.82
CA ALA A 275 -17.02 -23.00 12.32
C ALA A 275 -16.02 -23.72 13.23
N LYS A 276 -16.21 -23.66 14.56
CA LYS A 276 -15.39 -24.40 15.53
C LYS A 276 -15.57 -25.92 15.36
N GLN A 277 -16.81 -26.40 15.27
CA GLN A 277 -17.10 -27.82 15.06
C GLN A 277 -16.48 -28.34 13.75
N ARG A 278 -16.57 -27.57 12.66
CA ARG A 278 -15.91 -27.91 11.39
C ARG A 278 -14.40 -28.07 11.57
N ARG A 279 -13.73 -27.14 12.26
CA ARG A 279 -12.29 -27.20 12.53
C ARG A 279 -11.90 -28.43 13.35
N GLU A 280 -12.72 -28.81 14.34
CA GLU A 280 -12.51 -30.02 15.15
C GLU A 280 -12.65 -31.29 14.30
N ALA A 281 -13.67 -31.36 13.46
CA ALA A 281 -13.89 -32.48 12.53
C ALA A 281 -12.75 -32.60 11.51
N GLU A 282 -12.28 -31.49 10.93
CA GLU A 282 -11.13 -31.47 10.02
C GLU A 282 -9.85 -31.94 10.71
N LYS A 283 -9.63 -31.55 11.97
CA LYS A 283 -8.47 -32.02 12.76
C LYS A 283 -8.54 -33.53 12.98
N ALA A 284 -9.70 -34.05 13.38
CA ALA A 284 -9.91 -35.49 13.56
C ALA A 284 -9.69 -36.26 12.24
N LEU A 285 -10.18 -35.73 11.12
CA LEU A 285 -9.96 -36.31 9.79
C LEU A 285 -8.47 -36.34 9.41
N ARG A 286 -7.71 -35.27 9.69
CA ARG A 286 -6.27 -35.23 9.45
C ARG A 286 -5.51 -36.28 10.29
N GLU A 287 -5.87 -36.44 11.56
CA GLU A 287 -5.28 -37.46 12.44
C GLU A 287 -5.61 -38.88 11.96
N ALA A 288 -6.86 -39.12 11.55
CA ALA A 288 -7.27 -40.41 11.00
C ALA A 288 -6.47 -40.76 9.72
N ARG A 289 -6.37 -39.82 8.77
CA ARG A 289 -5.56 -39.98 7.55
C ARG A 289 -4.08 -40.19 7.84
N LYS A 290 -3.53 -39.62 8.92
CA LYS A 290 -2.14 -39.87 9.34
C LYS A 290 -1.97 -41.31 9.84
N ARG A 291 -2.85 -41.78 10.73
CA ARG A 291 -2.83 -43.15 11.26
C ARG A 291 -2.98 -44.19 10.15
N GLU A 292 -3.84 -43.93 9.17
CA GLU A 292 -4.00 -44.75 7.98
C GLU A 292 -2.68 -44.88 7.20
N ARG A 293 -2.01 -43.76 6.90
CA ARG A 293 -0.70 -43.75 6.22
C ARG A 293 0.37 -44.54 6.98
N GLU A 294 0.47 -44.36 8.29
CA GLU A 294 1.42 -45.11 9.13
C GLU A 294 1.12 -46.62 9.16
N ALA A 295 -0.15 -47.00 9.19
CA ALA A 295 -0.56 -48.40 9.13
C ALA A 295 -0.18 -49.05 7.79
N ILE A 296 -0.38 -48.33 6.67
CA ILE A 296 0.03 -48.77 5.33
C ILE A 296 1.56 -48.93 5.27
N ALA A 297 2.33 -47.96 5.79
CA ALA A 297 3.79 -48.04 5.83
C ALA A 297 4.29 -49.26 6.62
N ARG A 298 3.79 -49.47 7.85
CA ARG A 298 4.11 -50.65 8.68
C ARG A 298 3.72 -51.96 8.00
N ALA A 299 2.62 -51.99 7.25
CA ALA A 299 2.23 -53.18 6.49
C ALA A 299 3.22 -53.48 5.35
N ARG A 300 3.65 -52.45 4.59
CA ARG A 300 4.66 -52.60 3.53
C ARG A 300 6.00 -53.10 4.08
N GLU A 301 6.46 -52.58 5.21
CA GLU A 301 7.71 -53.04 5.85
C GLU A 301 7.64 -54.51 6.30
N ARG A 302 6.51 -54.95 6.86
CA ARG A 302 6.31 -56.36 7.25
C ARG A 302 6.37 -57.29 6.04
N VAL A 303 5.78 -56.90 4.91
CA VAL A 303 5.85 -57.67 3.66
C VAL A 303 7.28 -57.72 3.11
N ALA A 304 8.03 -56.61 3.18
CA ALA A 304 9.41 -56.55 2.71
C ALA A 304 10.39 -57.40 3.54
N ARG A 305 10.18 -57.52 4.86
CA ARG A 305 11.00 -58.37 5.74
C ARG A 305 10.66 -59.86 5.70
N GLY A 306 9.52 -60.21 5.11
CA GLY A 306 9.07 -61.60 4.94
C GLY A 306 9.46 -62.23 3.60
N ARG A 307 10.19 -61.51 2.75
CA ARG A 307 10.86 -62.00 1.53
C ARG A 307 12.36 -62.10 1.79
#